data_AF-A0A6B3NAZ1-F1
#
_entry.id   AF-A0A6B3NAZ1-F1
#
_cell.length_a   1.000
_cell.length_b   1.000
_cell.length_c   1.000
_cell.angle_alpha   90.00
_cell.angle_beta   90.00
_cell.angle_gamma   90.00
#
_symmetry.space_group_name_H-M   'P 1'
#
loop_
_entity.id
_entity.type
_entity.pdbx_description
1 polymer ?
#
loop_
_entity_poly.entity_id
_entity_poly.type
_entity_poly.pdbx_seq_one_letter_code
_entity_poly.pdbx_strand_id
1 'polypeptide(L)'
;LTTIATEPEWSLKRLFKCVEGHTLEPLRGKGWGSGKVSGILLPANLTVATHLLGTPIQPSLKGVILAFEDVSEAPYRLDRMLTQWRMSGAFQGVKGVALGRFSSCDPPQNVSSWSVEQVLLDRLADLNIPIVSELPFGHEGVNATLPVGQMVDLDSNTGILSWQTEADTNSL
;
A
#
# COMPACT_ATOMS: atom_id res chain seq x y z
N LEU A 1 -19.29 5.72 10.62
CA LEU A 1 -20.31 4.66 10.45
C LEU A 1 -19.61 3.43 9.92
N THR A 2 -19.74 2.27 10.56
CA THR A 2 -19.06 1.03 10.12
C THR A 2 -19.70 0.51 8.83
N THR A 3 -19.00 0.62 7.72
CA THR A 3 -19.45 0.27 6.35
C THR A 3 -19.37 -1.22 6.01
N ILE A 4 -19.02 -2.08 6.98
CA ILE A 4 -18.78 -3.51 6.73
C ILE A 4 -19.98 -4.21 6.08
N ALA A 5 -21.21 -3.87 6.47
CA ALA A 5 -22.42 -4.48 5.92
C ALA A 5 -22.70 -4.06 4.46
N THR A 6 -22.07 -2.99 4.00
CA THR A 6 -22.21 -2.47 2.62
C THR A 6 -21.02 -2.83 1.74
N GLU A 7 -20.02 -3.54 2.26
CA GLU A 7 -18.85 -3.98 1.50
C GLU A 7 -19.23 -5.04 0.45
N PRO A 8 -18.54 -5.07 -0.70
CA PRO A 8 -18.70 -6.14 -1.67
C PRO A 8 -18.48 -7.52 -1.06
N GLU A 9 -19.23 -8.51 -1.53
CA GLU A 9 -19.17 -9.90 -1.04
C GLU A 9 -17.74 -10.48 -1.07
N TRP A 10 -16.95 -10.08 -2.08
CA TRP A 10 -15.54 -10.47 -2.17
C TRP A 10 -14.70 -9.95 -0.99
N SER A 11 -14.89 -8.68 -0.60
CA SER A 11 -14.20 -8.06 0.54
C SER A 11 -14.55 -8.81 1.83
N LEU A 12 -15.84 -9.11 2.04
CA LEU A 12 -16.33 -9.85 3.20
C LEU A 12 -15.75 -11.27 3.27
N LYS A 13 -15.80 -12.02 2.16
CA LYS A 13 -15.22 -13.37 2.08
C LYS A 13 -13.72 -13.37 2.38
N ARG A 14 -12.99 -12.38 1.85
CA ARG A 14 -11.55 -12.22 2.14
C ARG A 14 -11.30 -11.90 3.60
N LEU A 15 -12.09 -11.03 4.21
CA LEU A 15 -12.01 -10.71 5.64
C LEU A 15 -12.20 -11.96 6.49
N PHE A 16 -13.26 -12.73 6.24
CA PHE A 16 -13.53 -13.97 6.98
C PHE A 16 -12.40 -14.99 6.82
N LYS A 17 -11.91 -15.21 5.59
CA LYS A 17 -10.71 -16.04 5.36
C LYS A 17 -9.52 -15.57 6.20
N CYS A 18 -9.27 -14.26 6.25
CA CYS A 18 -8.16 -13.69 7.01
C CYS A 18 -8.27 -13.97 8.51
N VAL A 19 -9.45 -13.77 9.11
CA VAL A 19 -9.65 -13.97 10.56
C VAL A 19 -9.73 -15.44 10.95
N GLU A 20 -10.14 -16.31 10.03
CA GLU A 20 -10.13 -17.77 10.20
C GLU A 20 -8.73 -18.40 10.03
N GLY A 21 -7.73 -17.61 9.64
CA GLY A 21 -6.36 -18.11 9.40
C GLY A 21 -6.20 -18.87 8.08
N HIS A 22 -7.13 -18.70 7.14
CA HIS A 22 -7.02 -19.28 5.81
C HIS A 22 -6.03 -18.50 4.93
N THR A 23 -5.38 -19.20 4.00
CA THR A 23 -4.53 -18.59 2.97
C THR A 23 -5.32 -17.55 2.16
N LEU A 24 -4.71 -16.38 1.98
CA LEU A 24 -5.28 -15.29 1.21
C LEU A 24 -4.81 -15.33 -0.24
N GLU A 25 -5.75 -15.18 -1.17
CA GLU A 25 -5.42 -15.10 -2.59
C GLU A 25 -4.53 -13.88 -2.88
N PRO A 26 -3.60 -13.98 -3.84
CA PRO A 26 -2.80 -12.84 -4.27
C PRO A 26 -3.67 -11.69 -4.77
N LEU A 27 -3.23 -10.47 -4.48
CA LEU A 27 -3.78 -9.27 -5.08
C LEU A 27 -3.02 -8.95 -6.37
N ARG A 28 -3.76 -8.41 -7.35
CA ARG A 28 -3.24 -8.07 -8.67
C ARG A 28 -3.44 -6.57 -8.92
N GLY A 29 -2.45 -5.97 -9.56
CA GLY A 29 -2.42 -4.57 -9.93
C GLY A 29 -1.45 -4.34 -11.08
N LYS A 30 -0.91 -3.13 -11.17
CA LYS A 30 0.02 -2.69 -12.21
C LYS A 30 1.40 -2.48 -11.60
N GLY A 31 2.39 -3.21 -12.11
CA GLY A 31 3.77 -3.05 -11.65
C GLY A 31 4.43 -1.80 -12.23
N TRP A 32 5.24 -1.10 -11.43
CA TRP A 32 6.13 -0.03 -11.89
C TRP A 32 7.59 -0.46 -11.66
N GLY A 33 8.43 -0.21 -12.66
CA GLY A 33 9.82 -0.65 -12.64
C GLY A 33 9.94 -2.16 -12.84
N SER A 34 10.92 -2.77 -12.15
CA SER A 34 11.15 -4.22 -12.21
C SER A 34 11.74 -4.72 -10.89
N GLY A 35 11.46 -5.97 -10.55
CA GLY A 35 11.99 -6.62 -9.37
C GLY A 35 10.93 -7.28 -8.49
N LYS A 36 11.41 -8.22 -7.67
CA LYS A 36 10.63 -9.00 -6.70
C LYS A 36 11.31 -8.94 -5.34
N VAL A 37 10.54 -8.69 -4.28
CA VAL A 37 11.03 -8.57 -2.91
C VAL A 37 10.07 -9.24 -1.92
N SER A 38 10.61 -9.69 -0.79
CA SER A 38 9.83 -10.19 0.35
C SER A 38 10.06 -9.33 1.58
N GLY A 39 9.00 -9.05 2.34
CA GLY A 39 9.06 -8.21 3.52
C GLY A 39 7.79 -8.27 4.37
N ILE A 40 7.86 -7.62 5.53
CA ILE A 40 6.71 -7.49 6.43
C ILE A 40 5.72 -6.49 5.85
N LEU A 41 4.46 -6.87 5.69
CA LEU A 41 3.41 -5.99 5.20
C LEU A 41 3.00 -4.98 6.27
N LEU A 42 3.12 -3.69 5.95
CA LEU A 42 2.56 -2.59 6.74
C LEU A 42 1.55 -1.80 5.89
N PRO A 43 0.26 -2.15 5.96
CA PRO A 43 -0.82 -1.36 5.39
C PRO A 43 -1.01 -0.07 6.18
N ALA A 44 -1.17 1.04 5.49
CA ALA A 44 -1.38 2.31 6.13
C ALA A 44 -2.14 3.29 5.24
N ASN A 45 -3.02 4.05 5.88
CA ASN A 45 -3.48 5.32 5.34
C ASN A 45 -2.29 6.30 5.31
N LEU A 46 -1.98 6.91 4.16
CA LEU A 46 -0.78 7.73 3.99
C LEU A 46 -0.78 8.93 4.94
N THR A 47 -1.92 9.61 5.10
CA THR A 47 -2.06 10.72 6.04
C THR A 47 -1.78 10.29 7.48
N VAL A 48 -2.42 9.23 7.97
CA VAL A 48 -2.18 8.73 9.34
C VAL A 48 -0.72 8.32 9.51
N ALA A 49 -0.16 7.56 8.57
CA ALA A 49 1.22 7.09 8.63
C ALA A 49 2.22 8.25 8.67
N THR A 50 1.97 9.32 7.91
CA THR A 50 2.79 10.53 7.90
C THR A 50 2.79 11.22 9.26
N HIS A 51 1.66 11.24 9.97
CA HIS A 51 1.56 11.81 11.33
C HIS A 51 2.27 10.96 12.40
N LEU A 52 2.57 9.69 12.12
CA LEU A 52 3.33 8.84 13.03
C LEU A 52 4.84 8.98 12.86
N LEU A 53 5.32 9.60 11.77
CA LEU A 53 6.76 9.72 11.51
C LEU A 53 7.49 10.45 12.65
N GLY A 54 8.56 9.83 13.15
CA GLY A 54 9.38 10.34 14.25
C GLY A 54 8.75 10.22 15.65
N THR A 55 7.54 9.67 15.77
CA THR A 55 6.90 9.44 17.08
C THR A 55 7.36 8.13 17.72
N PRO A 56 7.27 7.97 19.05
CA PRO A 56 7.62 6.71 19.73
C PRO A 56 6.81 5.48 19.32
N ILE A 57 5.67 5.69 18.65
CA ILE A 57 4.78 4.62 18.18
C ILE A 57 4.96 4.31 16.67
N GLN A 58 5.90 4.96 15.99
CA GLN A 58 6.25 4.60 14.63
C GLN A 58 6.79 3.16 14.60
N PRO A 59 6.23 2.25 13.79
CA PRO A 59 6.80 0.93 13.64
C PRO A 59 8.18 1.02 12.96
N SER A 60 9.00 -0.01 13.15
CA SER A 60 10.21 -0.18 12.35
C SER A 60 9.84 -0.31 10.87
N LEU A 61 10.50 0.49 10.02
CA LEU A 61 10.32 0.47 8.56
C LEU A 61 11.41 -0.37 7.86
N LYS A 62 12.29 -1.03 8.62
CA LYS A 62 13.35 -1.86 8.06
C LYS A 62 12.78 -3.19 7.57
N GLY A 63 12.97 -3.49 6.30
CA GLY A 63 12.58 -4.76 5.69
C GLY A 63 11.09 -4.89 5.39
N VAL A 64 10.36 -3.76 5.36
CA VAL A 64 8.90 -3.75 5.19
C VAL A 64 8.49 -3.54 3.74
N ILE A 65 7.29 -3.99 3.41
CA ILE A 65 6.53 -3.59 2.23
C ILE A 65 5.42 -2.66 2.72
N LEU A 66 5.48 -1.38 2.33
CA LEU A 66 4.47 -0.39 2.69
C LEU A 66 3.28 -0.52 1.73
N ALA A 67 2.08 -0.68 2.27
CA ALA A 67 0.86 -0.66 1.47
C ALA A 67 0.10 0.65 1.73
N PHE A 68 0.18 1.61 0.81
CA PHE A 68 -0.40 2.95 0.97
C PHE A 68 -1.71 3.12 0.22
N GLU A 69 -2.62 3.84 0.85
CA GLU A 69 -3.89 4.31 0.33
C GLU A 69 -4.24 5.66 0.99
N ASP A 70 -5.18 6.41 0.41
CA ASP A 70 -5.75 7.58 1.09
C ASP A 70 -7.10 7.97 0.49
N VAL A 71 -7.79 8.94 1.09
CA VAL A 71 -9.07 9.46 0.61
C VAL A 71 -9.20 10.97 0.79
N SER A 72 -9.80 11.64 -0.18
CA SER A 72 -10.09 13.09 -0.13
C SER A 72 -8.85 13.98 0.04
N GLU A 73 -7.67 13.47 -0.34
CA GLU A 73 -6.41 14.21 -0.31
C GLU A 73 -6.04 14.69 -1.72
N ALA A 74 -6.08 16.00 -1.91
CA ALA A 74 -5.69 16.62 -3.18
C ALA A 74 -4.22 16.28 -3.54
N PRO A 75 -3.83 16.28 -4.82
CA PRO A 75 -2.52 15.78 -5.25
C PRO A 75 -1.33 16.50 -4.59
N TYR A 76 -1.42 17.81 -4.38
CA TYR A 76 -0.37 18.59 -3.70
C TYR A 76 -0.17 18.18 -2.22
N ARG A 77 -1.19 17.59 -1.59
CA ARG A 77 -1.10 17.10 -0.21
C ARG A 77 -0.41 15.75 -0.18
N LEU A 78 -0.73 14.87 -1.13
CA LEU A 78 0.01 13.61 -1.34
C LEU A 78 1.49 13.88 -1.61
N ASP A 79 1.79 14.85 -2.49
CA ASP A 79 3.15 15.29 -2.78
C ASP A 79 3.88 15.76 -1.52
N ARG A 80 3.24 16.64 -0.73
CA ARG A 80 3.82 17.14 0.52
C ARG A 80 4.11 16.02 1.51
N MET A 81 3.20 15.07 1.66
CA MET A 81 3.39 13.92 2.56
C MET A 81 4.54 13.04 2.07
N LEU A 82 4.54 12.61 0.81
CA LEU A 82 5.60 11.78 0.26
C LEU A 82 6.96 12.49 0.28
N THR A 83 6.99 13.81 0.09
CA THR A 83 8.19 14.61 0.28
C THR A 83 8.69 14.54 1.73
N GLN A 84 7.82 14.62 2.73
CA GLN A 84 8.19 14.41 4.14
C GLN A 84 8.77 13.01 4.39
N TRP A 85 8.17 11.96 3.82
CA TRP A 85 8.71 10.59 3.91
C TRP A 85 10.11 10.48 3.32
N ARG A 86 10.38 11.15 2.19
CA ARG A 86 11.71 11.21 1.59
C ARG A 86 12.69 11.97 2.46
N MET A 87 12.34 13.19 2.87
CA MET A 87 13.22 14.10 3.62
C MET A 87 13.57 13.57 5.02
N SER A 88 12.66 12.83 5.65
CA SER A 88 12.90 12.17 6.94
C SER A 88 13.75 10.90 6.84
N GLY A 89 14.01 10.41 5.62
CA GLY A 89 14.66 9.12 5.41
C GLY A 89 13.77 7.91 5.74
N ALA A 90 12.46 8.09 5.90
CA ALA A 90 11.54 7.01 6.26
C ALA A 90 11.48 5.87 5.24
N PHE A 91 11.81 6.15 3.97
CA PHE A 91 11.94 5.11 2.95
C PHE A 91 13.22 4.25 3.09
N GLN A 92 14.18 4.65 3.92
CA GLN A 92 15.41 3.87 4.13
C GLN A 92 15.06 2.51 4.78
N GLY A 93 15.37 1.43 4.06
CA GLY A 93 15.08 0.07 4.51
C GLY A 93 13.70 -0.45 4.11
N VAL A 94 12.83 0.38 3.52
CA VAL A 94 11.62 -0.09 2.83
C VAL A 94 12.05 -0.89 1.61
N LYS A 95 11.50 -2.09 1.44
CA LYS A 95 11.86 -3.01 0.35
C LYS A 95 10.99 -2.82 -0.89
N GLY A 96 9.76 -2.36 -0.73
CA GLY A 96 8.81 -2.18 -1.82
C GLY A 96 7.55 -1.42 -1.38
N VAL A 97 6.77 -0.96 -2.34
CA VAL A 97 5.54 -0.20 -2.10
C VAL A 97 4.37 -0.83 -2.86
N ALA A 98 3.32 -1.17 -2.14
CA ALA A 98 2.02 -1.52 -2.68
C ALA A 98 1.12 -0.28 -2.63
N LEU A 99 0.55 0.14 -3.76
CA LEU A 99 -0.36 1.29 -3.82
C LEU A 99 -1.77 0.79 -4.07
N GLY A 100 -2.63 1.05 -3.10
CA GLY A 100 -4.07 0.86 -3.20
C GLY A 100 -4.73 2.02 -3.91
N ARG A 101 -5.98 2.27 -3.54
CA ARG A 101 -6.79 3.34 -4.11
C ARG A 101 -6.58 4.65 -3.33
N PHE A 102 -6.36 5.72 -4.08
CA PHE A 102 -6.39 7.09 -3.58
C PHE A 102 -7.74 7.70 -3.97
N SER A 103 -8.76 7.45 -3.14
CA SER A 103 -10.17 7.74 -3.45
C SER A 103 -10.47 9.23 -3.38
N SER A 104 -11.18 9.77 -4.38
CA SER A 104 -11.55 11.20 -4.40
C SER A 104 -10.36 12.15 -4.23
N CYS A 105 -9.18 11.75 -4.72
CA CYS A 105 -7.91 12.48 -4.58
C CYS A 105 -7.49 13.25 -5.85
N ASP A 106 -8.07 12.93 -7.01
CA ASP A 106 -7.76 13.62 -8.26
C ASP A 106 -8.27 15.07 -8.28
N PRO A 107 -7.58 15.98 -8.99
CA PRO A 107 -7.99 17.37 -9.06
C PRO A 107 -9.30 17.50 -9.87
N PRO A 108 -10.12 18.54 -9.61
CA PRO A 108 -11.23 18.87 -10.49
C PRO A 108 -10.76 19.10 -11.94
N GLN A 109 -11.56 18.69 -12.93
CA GLN A 109 -11.19 18.73 -14.35
C GLN A 109 -10.75 20.11 -14.88
N ASN A 110 -11.18 21.19 -14.24
CA ASN A 110 -10.89 22.57 -14.62
C ASN A 110 -9.68 23.18 -13.88
N VAL A 111 -8.98 22.41 -13.06
CA VAL A 111 -7.80 22.86 -12.32
C VAL A 111 -6.55 22.28 -12.97
N SER A 112 -5.61 23.15 -13.36
CA SER A 112 -4.29 22.71 -13.80
C SER A 112 -3.51 22.20 -12.59
N SER A 113 -3.48 20.88 -12.43
CA SER A 113 -2.77 20.16 -11.37
C SER A 113 -2.33 18.82 -11.91
N TRP A 114 -1.32 18.23 -11.27
CA TRP A 114 -0.98 16.84 -11.52
C TRP A 114 -2.09 15.90 -11.06
N SER A 115 -2.21 14.75 -11.72
CA SER A 115 -3.02 13.63 -11.24
C SER A 115 -2.33 12.93 -10.07
N VAL A 116 -3.08 12.08 -9.37
CA VAL A 116 -2.51 11.27 -8.29
C VAL A 116 -1.41 10.33 -8.80
N GLU A 117 -1.63 9.66 -9.94
CA GLU A 117 -0.62 8.76 -10.54
C GLU A 117 0.68 9.52 -10.86
N GLN A 118 0.59 10.75 -11.38
CA GLN A 118 1.75 11.59 -11.66
C GLN A 118 2.54 11.93 -10.40
N VAL A 119 1.87 12.32 -9.31
CA VAL A 119 2.52 12.60 -8.02
C VAL A 119 3.19 11.33 -7.47
N LEU A 120 2.49 10.20 -7.48
CA LEU A 120 3.03 8.93 -6.97
C LEU A 120 4.25 8.47 -7.77
N LEU A 121 4.20 8.55 -9.10
CA LEU A 121 5.34 8.22 -9.97
C LEU A 121 6.53 9.13 -9.66
N ASP A 122 6.33 10.45 -9.62
CA ASP A 122 7.40 11.43 -9.40
C ASP A 122 8.02 11.34 -7.99
N ARG A 123 7.25 10.90 -6.99
CA ARG A 123 7.73 10.77 -5.61
C ARG A 123 8.26 9.39 -5.25
N LEU A 124 7.98 8.35 -6.03
CA LEU A 124 8.33 6.97 -5.66
C LEU A 124 9.19 6.24 -6.71
N ALA A 125 9.10 6.56 -8.00
CA ALA A 125 9.72 5.74 -9.06
C ALA A 125 11.26 5.70 -9.00
N ASP A 126 11.90 6.76 -8.50
CA ASP A 126 13.35 6.87 -8.38
C ASP A 126 13.93 6.25 -7.10
N LEU A 127 13.08 5.67 -6.23
CA LEU A 127 13.52 4.97 -5.02
C LEU A 127 14.23 3.64 -5.32
N ASN A 128 14.17 3.14 -6.56
CA ASN A 128 14.76 1.87 -6.99
C ASN A 128 14.28 0.66 -6.16
N ILE A 129 13.01 0.68 -5.76
CA ILE A 129 12.32 -0.43 -5.08
C ILE A 129 11.11 -0.87 -5.91
N PRO A 130 10.71 -2.15 -5.89
CA PRO A 130 9.51 -2.61 -6.60
C PRO A 130 8.24 -1.89 -6.12
N ILE A 131 7.41 -1.48 -7.07
CA ILE A 131 6.11 -0.88 -6.78
C ILE A 131 5.03 -1.64 -7.54
N VAL A 132 3.90 -1.92 -6.88
CA VAL A 132 2.68 -2.42 -7.53
C VAL A 132 1.54 -1.50 -7.16
N SER A 133 0.95 -0.83 -8.15
CA SER A 133 -0.18 0.07 -8.02
C SER A 133 -1.51 -0.59 -8.38
N GLU A 134 -2.60 0.15 -8.22
CA GLU A 134 -3.96 -0.29 -8.57
C GLU A 134 -4.42 -1.55 -7.81
N LEU A 135 -3.84 -1.80 -6.63
CA LEU A 135 -4.25 -2.91 -5.79
C LEU A 135 -5.63 -2.64 -5.18
N PRO A 136 -6.48 -3.68 -4.99
CA PRO A 136 -7.88 -3.51 -4.64
C PRO A 136 -8.08 -3.30 -3.12
N PHE A 137 -7.46 -2.28 -2.53
CA PHE A 137 -7.67 -1.85 -1.15
C PHE A 137 -7.76 -0.33 -1.06
N GLY A 138 -8.49 0.20 -0.07
CA GLY A 138 -8.68 1.64 0.15
C GLY A 138 -10.09 1.98 0.65
N HIS A 139 -10.48 3.26 0.61
CA HIS A 139 -11.75 3.73 1.20
C HIS A 139 -13.01 3.47 0.37
N GLU A 140 -12.94 3.48 -0.96
CA GLU A 140 -14.12 3.30 -1.82
C GLU A 140 -13.97 2.07 -2.72
N GLY A 141 -15.06 1.38 -3.05
CA GLY A 141 -15.03 0.20 -3.93
C GLY A 141 -14.57 -1.07 -3.22
N VAL A 142 -13.94 -2.00 -3.94
CA VAL A 142 -13.41 -3.23 -3.33
C VAL A 142 -12.28 -2.88 -2.37
N ASN A 143 -12.38 -3.39 -1.15
CA ASN A 143 -11.43 -3.19 -0.07
C ASN A 143 -10.90 -4.53 0.47
N ALA A 144 -9.72 -4.92 0.00
CA ALA A 144 -9.07 -6.15 0.42
C ALA A 144 -8.57 -6.03 1.87
N THR A 145 -8.94 -7.00 2.71
CA THR A 145 -8.31 -7.16 4.02
C THR A 145 -6.83 -7.48 3.85
N LEU A 146 -5.99 -6.70 4.55
CA LEU A 146 -4.54 -6.82 4.58
C LEU A 146 -4.09 -7.09 6.03
N PRO A 147 -3.67 -8.32 6.38
CA PRO A 147 -3.19 -8.61 7.72
C PRO A 147 -1.84 -7.92 7.98
N VAL A 148 -1.82 -7.02 8.96
CA VAL A 148 -0.64 -6.26 9.37
C VAL A 148 0.42 -7.21 9.94
N GLY A 149 1.68 -7.02 9.57
CA GLY A 149 2.81 -7.75 10.15
C GLY A 149 3.11 -9.10 9.50
N GLN A 150 2.29 -9.56 8.54
CA GLN A 150 2.56 -10.82 7.82
C GLN A 150 3.67 -10.65 6.77
N MET A 151 4.40 -11.74 6.51
CA MET A 151 5.36 -11.81 5.41
C MET A 151 4.63 -11.91 4.07
N VAL A 152 5.03 -11.05 3.13
CA VAL A 152 4.47 -11.01 1.78
C VAL A 152 5.57 -10.90 0.74
N ASP A 153 5.26 -11.39 -0.47
CA ASP A 153 6.03 -11.18 -1.68
C ASP A 153 5.36 -10.10 -2.53
N LEU A 154 6.15 -9.12 -2.99
CA LEU A 154 5.75 -8.11 -3.95
C LEU A 154 6.56 -8.27 -5.23
N ASP A 155 5.88 -8.47 -6.35
CA ASP A 155 6.49 -8.63 -7.68
C ASP A 155 5.96 -7.58 -8.65
N SER A 156 6.80 -6.58 -8.93
CA SER A 156 6.50 -5.51 -9.89
C SER A 156 6.60 -5.96 -11.36
N ASN A 157 7.20 -7.12 -11.65
CA ASN A 157 7.23 -7.63 -13.02
C ASN A 157 5.88 -8.22 -13.42
N THR A 158 5.16 -8.81 -12.45
CA THR A 158 3.86 -9.47 -12.66
C THR A 158 2.68 -8.69 -12.08
N GLY A 159 2.95 -7.63 -11.32
CA GLY A 159 1.92 -6.82 -10.67
C GLY A 159 1.20 -7.56 -9.54
N ILE A 160 1.94 -8.38 -8.76
CA ILE A 160 1.36 -9.27 -7.75
C ILE A 160 1.85 -8.92 -6.34
N LEU A 161 0.92 -8.93 -5.38
CA LEU A 161 1.18 -8.97 -3.94
C LEU A 161 0.60 -10.28 -3.37
N SER A 162 1.41 -11.12 -2.74
CA SER A 162 0.98 -12.43 -2.21
C SER A 162 1.49 -12.69 -0.80
N TRP A 163 0.76 -13.50 -0.03
CA TRP A 163 1.10 -13.85 1.35
C TRP A 163 1.92 -15.14 1.39
N GLN A 164 2.98 -15.13 2.20
CA GLN A 164 3.75 -16.35 2.47
C GLN A 164 2.98 -17.22 3.46
N THR A 165 3.05 -18.53 3.28
CA THR A 165 2.48 -19.50 4.22
C THR A 165 3.52 -19.95 5.25
N GLU A 166 3.08 -20.55 6.35
CA GLU A 166 4.00 -21.10 7.37
C GLU A 166 4.96 -22.17 6.81
N ALA A 167 4.62 -22.80 5.68
CA ALA A 167 5.54 -23.71 4.98
C ALA A 167 6.72 -22.98 4.32
N ASP A 168 6.51 -21.74 3.88
CA ASP A 168 7.50 -20.93 3.15
C ASP A 168 8.55 -20.30 4.09
N THR A 169 8.18 -20.06 5.35
CA THR A 169 9.02 -19.39 6.36
C THR A 169 10.01 -20.31 7.06
N ASN A 170 9.81 -21.63 7.03
CA ASN A 170 10.75 -22.63 7.58
C ASN A 170 11.92 -22.98 6.63
N SER A 171 12.05 -22.28 5.51
CA SER A 171 13.09 -22.52 4.48
C SER A 171 14.23 -21.48 4.51
N LEU A 172 14.31 -20.63 5.54
CA LEU A 172 15.33 -19.60 5.72
C LEU A 172 16.23 -19.87 6.92
#